data_AF-A0A0L8FJ98-F1
#
_entry.id   AF-A0A0L8FJ98-F1
#
_cell.length_a   1.000
_cell.length_b   1.000
_cell.length_c   1.000
_cell.angle_alpha   90.00
_cell.angle_beta   90.00
_cell.angle_gamma   90.00
#
_symmetry.space_group_name_H-M   'P 1'
#
loop_
_entity.id
_entity.type
_entity.pdbx_description
1 polymer ?
#
loop_
_entity_poly.entity_id
_entity_poly.type
_entity_poly.pdbx_seq_one_letter_code
_entity_poly.pdbx_strand_id
1 'polypeptide(L)'
;MKLRRSYWRSRCYRPTCAEAEKMEWNEEKITKYWENAKKEGSNIKMTLPEEEKRKMESRTVIFRTFLNENRRIEHAPQEEIEEMVVVNMGEKITFFTRRRRYGTIVVTFLSEDEVRKSGNMMLTGVKWTLMLNCWGQKNCQGQGRKNLTVDRPRMGNSRNV
;
A
#
# COMPACT_ATOMS: atom_id res chain seq x y z
N MET A 1 -0.63 -31.00 -27.90
CA MET A 1 0.51 -30.14 -27.52
C MET A 1 0.36 -29.72 -26.06
N LYS A 2 1.22 -30.21 -25.15
CA LYS A 2 1.19 -29.89 -23.71
C LYS A 2 2.37 -28.98 -23.38
N LEU A 3 2.11 -27.72 -23.05
CA LEU A 3 3.13 -26.77 -22.59
C LEU A 3 3.59 -27.15 -21.18
N ARG A 4 4.84 -27.58 -21.05
CA ARG A 4 5.50 -27.85 -19.77
C ARG A 4 5.80 -26.52 -19.07
N ARG A 5 5.11 -26.26 -17.96
CA ARG A 5 5.46 -25.18 -17.02
C ARG A 5 6.81 -25.48 -16.36
N SER A 6 7.86 -24.80 -16.80
CA SER A 6 9.16 -24.78 -16.16
C SER A 6 9.08 -23.99 -14.84
N TYR A 7 8.97 -24.72 -13.74
CA TYR A 7 9.09 -24.19 -12.38
C TYR A 7 10.48 -23.58 -12.19
N TRP A 8 10.54 -22.25 -12.03
CA TRP A 8 11.69 -21.57 -11.46
C TRP A 8 11.79 -21.94 -9.97
N ARG A 9 12.48 -23.03 -9.66
CA ARG A 9 13.00 -23.27 -8.31
C ARG A 9 14.18 -22.32 -8.13
N SER A 10 13.93 -21.13 -7.57
CA SER A 10 14.98 -20.33 -6.97
C SER A 10 15.72 -21.20 -5.96
N ARG A 11 16.95 -21.59 -6.32
CA ARG A 11 17.90 -22.18 -5.37
C ARG A 11 18.18 -21.11 -4.33
N CYS A 12 17.46 -21.15 -3.22
CA CYS A 12 17.96 -20.55 -2.00
C CYS A 12 19.34 -21.15 -1.78
N TYR A 13 20.38 -20.31 -1.81
CA TYR A 13 21.71 -20.66 -1.41
C TYR A 13 21.63 -21.13 0.05
N ARG A 14 21.48 -22.45 0.26
CA ARG A 14 21.71 -23.06 1.57
C ARG A 14 23.23 -23.10 1.70
N PRO A 15 23.87 -22.27 2.53
CA PRO A 15 25.26 -22.51 2.86
C PRO A 15 25.35 -23.95 3.37
N THR A 16 26.21 -24.73 2.73
CA THR A 16 26.53 -26.09 3.16
C THR A 16 26.97 -26.02 4.62
N CYS A 17 26.31 -26.80 5.49
CA CYS A 17 26.52 -26.81 6.94
C CYS A 17 27.96 -27.16 7.39
N ALA A 18 28.90 -27.32 6.47
CA ALA A 18 30.29 -27.70 6.71
C ALA A 18 31.21 -26.50 7.02
N GLU A 19 30.80 -25.26 6.71
CA GLU A 19 31.58 -24.03 6.99
C GLU A 19 30.96 -23.19 8.11
N ALA A 20 30.14 -23.82 8.97
CA ALA A 20 29.82 -23.25 10.28
C ALA A 20 31.04 -23.42 11.20
N GLU A 21 32.16 -22.80 10.81
CA GLU A 21 33.31 -22.63 11.68
C GLU A 21 32.83 -21.97 12.97
N LYS A 22 33.33 -22.53 14.08
CA LYS A 22 33.00 -22.16 15.44
C LYS A 22 33.17 -20.64 15.63
N MET A 23 32.10 -19.88 15.44
CA MET A 23 31.97 -18.59 16.09
C MET A 23 31.89 -18.89 17.58
N GLU A 24 33.03 -18.80 18.26
CA GLU A 24 33.07 -18.77 19.72
C GLU A 24 32.18 -17.61 20.17
N TRP A 25 31.01 -17.98 20.65
CA TRP A 25 29.96 -17.08 21.07
C TRP A 25 30.41 -16.43 22.38
N ASN A 26 31.16 -15.34 22.27
CA ASN A 26 31.64 -14.62 23.44
C ASN A 26 30.48 -13.77 24.01
N GLU A 27 29.88 -14.28 25.08
CA GLU A 27 28.72 -13.66 25.76
C GLU A 27 29.01 -12.22 26.21
N GLU A 28 30.25 -11.90 26.61
CA GLU A 28 30.65 -10.56 27.04
C GLU A 28 30.66 -9.54 25.89
N LYS A 29 31.01 -9.98 24.68
CA LYS A 29 30.94 -9.10 23.50
C LYS A 29 29.49 -8.78 23.16
N ILE A 30 28.58 -9.75 23.31
CA ILE A 30 27.17 -9.60 22.95
C ILE A 30 26.45 -8.68 23.92
N THR A 31 26.72 -8.79 25.22
CA THR A 31 26.17 -7.86 26.22
C THR A 31 26.64 -6.44 25.93
N LYS A 32 27.92 -6.25 25.58
CA LYS A 32 28.47 -4.95 25.17
C LYS A 32 27.81 -4.38 23.91
N TYR A 33 27.55 -5.20 22.88
CA TYR A 33 26.82 -4.76 21.69
C TYR A 33 25.36 -4.39 22.01
N TRP A 34 24.71 -5.14 22.89
CA TRP A 34 23.35 -4.83 23.36
C TRP A 34 23.28 -3.52 24.14
N GLU A 35 24.27 -3.24 24.99
CA GLU A 35 24.36 -1.98 25.72
C GLU A 35 24.64 -0.79 24.78
N ASN A 36 25.53 -0.96 23.80
CA ASN A 36 25.78 0.06 22.78
C ASN A 36 24.54 0.31 21.92
N ALA A 37 23.83 -0.75 21.50
CA ALA A 37 22.57 -0.63 20.77
C ALA A 37 21.47 0.03 21.59
N LYS A 38 21.43 -0.16 22.92
CA LYS A 38 20.51 0.57 23.82
C LYS A 38 20.89 2.06 23.94
N LYS A 39 22.19 2.38 24.04
CA LYS A 39 22.70 3.76 24.12
C LYS A 39 22.47 4.55 22.83
N GLU A 40 22.71 3.92 21.67
CA GLU A 40 22.56 4.54 20.36
C GLU A 40 21.10 4.46 19.87
N GLY A 41 20.46 3.31 20.02
CA GLY A 41 19.11 3.04 19.49
C GLY A 41 17.98 3.80 20.19
N SER A 42 18.19 4.27 21.41
CA SER A 42 17.18 5.09 22.12
C SER A 42 17.20 6.58 21.72
N ASN A 43 18.30 7.08 21.14
CA ASN A 43 18.46 8.49 20.77
C ASN A 43 18.62 8.76 19.27
N ILE A 44 18.84 7.74 18.43
CA ILE A 44 18.77 7.91 16.98
C ILE A 44 17.29 7.97 16.60
N LYS A 45 16.68 9.14 16.78
CA LYS A 45 15.47 9.49 16.04
C LYS A 45 15.91 9.61 14.58
N MET A 46 15.71 8.54 13.78
CA MET A 46 15.71 8.61 12.32
C MET A 46 14.48 9.39 11.86
N THR A 47 14.33 10.61 12.36
CA THR A 47 13.38 11.57 11.83
C THR A 47 13.97 12.08 10.53
N LEU A 48 13.39 11.65 9.41
CA LEU A 48 13.68 12.28 8.13
C LEU A 48 13.53 13.81 8.28
N PRO A 49 14.44 14.60 7.68
CA PRO A 49 14.29 16.04 7.57
C PRO A 49 12.88 16.42 7.11
N GLU A 50 12.31 17.49 7.65
CA GLU A 50 10.93 17.88 7.33
C GLU A 50 10.70 18.11 5.83
N GLU A 51 11.73 18.57 5.11
CA GLU A 51 11.67 18.80 3.67
C GLU A 51 11.48 17.49 2.89
N GLU A 52 12.15 16.42 3.31
CA GLU A 52 12.04 15.10 2.67
C GLU A 52 10.68 14.47 2.96
N LYS A 53 10.15 14.65 4.18
CA LYS A 53 8.79 14.23 4.52
C LYS A 53 7.75 14.92 3.64
N ARG A 54 7.85 16.24 3.46
CA ARG A 54 6.93 17.00 2.60
C ARG A 54 7.00 16.54 1.14
N LYS A 55 8.21 16.29 0.62
CA LYS A 55 8.41 15.75 -0.73
C LYS A 55 7.81 14.35 -0.91
N MET A 56 7.87 13.52 0.13
CA MET A 56 7.28 12.17 0.09
C MET A 56 5.74 12.24 0.19
N GLU A 57 5.22 13.13 1.02
CA GLU A 57 3.78 13.34 1.23
C GLU A 57 3.09 13.94 0.01
N SER A 58 3.75 14.86 -0.70
CA SER A 58 3.23 15.46 -1.94
C SER A 58 3.09 14.44 -3.07
N ARG A 59 3.87 13.35 -3.00
CA ARG A 59 3.87 12.25 -3.99
C ARG A 59 2.94 11.10 -3.64
N THR A 60 2.17 11.21 -2.57
CA THR A 60 1.35 10.11 -2.05
C THR A 60 -0.14 10.34 -2.28
N VAL A 61 -0.80 9.32 -2.83
CA VAL A 61 -2.24 9.30 -3.12
C VAL A 61 -2.93 8.19 -2.36
N ILE A 62 -4.11 8.48 -1.83
CA ILE A 62 -4.89 7.50 -1.07
C ILE A 62 -6.14 7.11 -1.88
N PHE A 63 -6.24 5.82 -2.16
CA PHE A 63 -7.37 5.22 -2.85
C PHE A 63 -8.24 4.40 -1.90
N ARG A 64 -9.52 4.29 -2.24
CA ARG A 64 -10.45 3.32 -1.65
C ARG A 64 -10.84 2.27 -2.69
N THR A 65 -10.84 1.00 -2.28
CA THR A 65 -11.26 -0.14 -3.09
C THR A 65 -12.77 -0.30 -3.01
N PHE A 66 -13.41 -0.35 -4.17
CA PHE A 66 -14.83 -0.65 -4.32
C PHE A 66 -15.01 -1.94 -5.10
N LEU A 67 -15.90 -2.82 -4.63
CA LEU A 67 -16.32 -3.97 -5.40
C LEU A 67 -17.34 -3.52 -6.45
N ASN A 68 -17.11 -3.85 -7.72
CA ASN A 68 -17.95 -3.37 -8.83
C ASN A 68 -19.39 -3.90 -8.75
N GLU A 69 -19.55 -5.14 -8.28
CA GLU A 69 -20.84 -5.84 -8.20
C GLU A 69 -21.85 -5.11 -7.30
N ASN A 70 -21.42 -4.73 -6.09
CA ASN A 70 -22.31 -4.16 -5.08
C ASN A 70 -22.01 -2.68 -4.76
N ARG A 71 -20.97 -2.11 -5.37
CA ARG A 71 -20.47 -0.74 -5.16
C ARG A 71 -20.14 -0.43 -3.70
N ARG A 72 -19.76 -1.44 -2.90
CA ARG A 72 -19.36 -1.27 -1.50
C ARG A 72 -17.84 -1.24 -1.36
N ILE A 73 -17.39 -0.58 -0.30
CA ILE A 73 -15.97 -0.59 0.08
C ILE A 73 -15.67 -1.93 0.73
N GLU A 74 -14.79 -2.72 0.10
CA GLU A 74 -14.38 -4.02 0.61
C GLU A 74 -12.87 -4.22 0.46
N HIS A 75 -12.33 -5.23 1.14
CA HIS A 75 -10.94 -5.61 1.00
C HIS A 75 -10.73 -6.42 -0.27
N ALA A 76 -10.11 -5.81 -1.28
CA ALA A 76 -9.62 -6.56 -2.42
C ALA A 76 -8.46 -7.49 -2.01
N PRO A 77 -8.13 -8.56 -2.76
CA PRO A 77 -6.88 -9.31 -2.62
C PRO A 77 -5.66 -8.52 -3.12
N GLN A 78 -4.47 -8.77 -2.56
CA GLN A 78 -3.29 -7.94 -2.85
C GLN A 78 -2.87 -8.03 -4.32
N GLU A 79 -2.86 -9.24 -4.85
CA GLU A 79 -2.53 -9.56 -6.24
C GLU A 79 -3.43 -8.79 -7.22
N GLU A 80 -4.74 -8.75 -6.98
CA GLU A 80 -5.69 -8.03 -7.84
C GLU A 80 -5.49 -6.50 -7.81
N ILE A 81 -5.06 -5.95 -6.68
CA ILE A 81 -4.69 -4.53 -6.59
C ILE A 81 -3.40 -4.27 -7.36
N GLU A 82 -2.38 -5.10 -7.15
CA GLU A 82 -1.09 -4.98 -7.82
C GLU A 82 -1.27 -5.00 -9.33
N GLU A 83 -2.00 -5.98 -9.85
CA GLU A 83 -2.29 -6.10 -11.28
C GLU A 83 -2.99 -4.84 -11.81
N MET A 84 -4.06 -4.39 -11.15
CA MET A 84 -4.80 -3.19 -11.57
C MET A 84 -3.93 -1.93 -11.54
N VAL A 85 -3.07 -1.80 -10.53
CA VAL A 85 -2.18 -0.66 -10.37
C VAL A 85 -1.08 -0.67 -11.44
N VAL A 86 -0.45 -1.83 -11.68
CA VAL A 86 0.57 -2.01 -12.72
C VAL A 86 -0.01 -1.76 -14.11
N VAL A 87 -1.20 -2.30 -14.40
CA VAL A 87 -1.86 -2.13 -15.71
C VAL A 87 -2.22 -0.67 -15.99
N ASN A 88 -2.74 0.06 -15.00
CA ASN A 88 -3.22 1.43 -15.21
C ASN A 88 -2.12 2.51 -15.06
N MET A 89 -1.13 2.29 -14.20
CA MET A 89 -0.14 3.31 -13.86
C MET A 89 1.28 2.95 -14.32
N GLY A 90 1.55 1.68 -14.66
CA GLY A 90 2.85 1.22 -15.12
C GLY A 90 3.96 1.32 -14.06
N GLU A 91 5.19 1.56 -14.51
CA GLU A 91 6.40 1.67 -13.66
C GLU A 91 6.51 2.98 -12.86
N LYS A 92 5.45 3.79 -12.82
CA LYS A 92 5.44 5.14 -12.22
C LYS A 92 5.31 5.14 -10.70
N ILE A 93 5.24 3.97 -10.09
CA ILE A 93 4.94 3.77 -8.68
C ILE A 93 6.17 3.23 -7.98
N THR A 94 6.58 3.91 -6.92
CA THR A 94 7.70 3.47 -6.08
C THR A 94 7.26 2.47 -5.03
N PHE A 95 6.03 2.65 -4.53
CA PHE A 95 5.56 1.92 -3.37
C PHE A 95 4.03 1.97 -3.30
N PHE A 96 3.42 0.87 -2.85
CA PHE A 96 2.05 0.91 -2.38
C PHE A 96 1.92 0.08 -1.10
N THR A 97 1.06 0.52 -0.19
CA THR A 97 0.74 -0.24 1.03
C THR A 97 -0.75 -0.23 1.30
N ARG A 98 -1.21 -1.32 1.91
CA ARG A 98 -2.55 -1.41 2.48
C ARG A 98 -2.54 -0.81 3.86
N ARG A 99 -3.52 0.06 4.16
CA ARG A 99 -3.73 0.51 5.54
C ARG A 99 -4.67 -0.44 6.28
N ARG A 100 -4.57 -0.43 7.62
CA ARG A 100 -5.48 -1.17 8.52
C ARG A 100 -6.95 -0.78 8.36
N ARG A 101 -7.24 0.40 7.78
CA ARG A 101 -8.61 0.83 7.51
C ARG A 101 -9.15 0.12 6.28
N TYR A 102 -10.40 -0.34 6.38
CA TYR A 102 -11.10 -1.11 5.36
C TYR A 102 -10.95 -0.51 3.96
N GLY A 103 -10.44 -1.32 3.05
CA GLY A 103 -10.31 -1.00 1.63
C GLY A 103 -9.45 0.23 1.30
N THR A 104 -8.48 0.61 2.13
CA THR A 104 -7.62 1.78 1.86
C THR A 104 -6.26 1.36 1.33
N ILE A 105 -5.88 1.92 0.18
CA ILE A 105 -4.55 1.75 -0.43
C ILE A 105 -3.86 3.10 -0.45
N VAL A 106 -2.57 3.10 -0.15
CA VAL A 106 -1.70 4.25 -0.31
C VAL A 106 -0.74 3.93 -1.44
N VAL A 107 -0.65 4.81 -2.44
CA VAL A 107 0.25 4.69 -3.59
C VAL A 107 1.18 5.90 -3.58
N THR A 108 2.48 5.65 -3.69
CA THR A 108 3.51 6.69 -3.78
C THR A 108 4.08 6.70 -5.20
N PHE A 109 4.11 7.88 -5.81
CA PHE A 109 4.59 8.09 -7.17
C PHE A 109 6.04 8.59 -7.19
N LEU A 110 6.70 8.42 -8.32
CA LEU A 110 8.04 8.95 -8.54
C LEU A 110 8.05 10.48 -8.58
N SER A 111 7.04 11.08 -9.23
CA SER A 111 6.94 12.54 -9.44
C SER A 111 5.58 13.11 -9.01
N GLU A 112 5.57 14.39 -8.60
CA GLU A 112 4.33 15.13 -8.31
C GLU A 112 3.46 15.35 -9.55
N ASP A 113 4.07 15.44 -10.73
CA ASP A 113 3.32 15.59 -11.98
C ASP A 113 2.49 14.33 -12.29
N GLU A 114 2.99 13.17 -11.89
CA GLU A 114 2.28 11.89 -12.02
C GLU A 114 1.12 11.81 -11.05
N VAL A 115 1.28 12.36 -9.83
CA VAL A 115 0.18 12.51 -8.87
C VAL A 115 -0.92 13.37 -9.47
N ARG A 116 -0.60 14.52 -10.07
CA ARG A 116 -1.60 15.42 -10.65
C ARG A 116 -2.36 14.76 -11.80
N LYS A 117 -1.66 14.02 -12.67
CA LYS A 117 -2.27 13.28 -13.78
C LYS A 117 -3.16 12.14 -13.30
N SER A 118 -2.67 11.38 -12.32
CA SER A 118 -3.33 10.16 -11.84
C SER A 118 -4.39 10.44 -10.79
N GLY A 119 -4.36 11.62 -10.16
CA GLY A 119 -5.24 11.95 -9.06
C GLY A 119 -6.71 12.08 -9.48
N ASN A 120 -7.00 12.47 -10.72
CA ASN A 120 -8.37 12.49 -11.22
C ASN A 120 -8.79 11.18 -11.90
N MET A 121 -7.90 10.19 -11.93
CA MET A 121 -8.14 8.93 -12.63
C MET A 121 -8.77 7.91 -11.69
N MET A 122 -9.92 7.38 -12.09
CA MET A 122 -10.44 6.15 -11.49
C MET A 122 -9.72 4.97 -12.11
N LEU A 123 -9.18 4.06 -11.29
CA LEU A 123 -8.62 2.82 -11.80
C LEU A 123 -9.70 1.76 -11.77
N THR A 124 -10.12 1.30 -12.93
CA THR A 124 -11.17 0.29 -13.04
C THR A 124 -10.53 -1.01 -13.52
N GLY A 125 -10.65 -2.05 -12.71
CA GLY A 125 -10.38 -3.43 -13.08
C GLY A 125 -11.67 -4.20 -13.32
N VAL A 126 -11.55 -5.51 -13.56
CA VAL A 126 -12.70 -6.40 -13.82
C VAL A 126 -13.64 -6.44 -12.61
N LYS A 127 -13.09 -6.71 -11.42
CA LYS A 127 -13.86 -6.88 -10.19
C LYS A 127 -13.85 -5.65 -9.28
N TRP A 128 -12.76 -4.89 -9.30
CA TRP A 128 -12.52 -3.79 -8.37
C TRP A 128 -12.40 -2.46 -9.09
N THR A 129 -12.77 -1.38 -8.39
CA THR A 129 -12.47 -0.01 -8.78
C THR A 129 -11.75 0.70 -7.66
N LEU A 130 -10.65 1.37 -7.96
CA LEU A 130 -9.96 2.27 -7.05
C LEU A 130 -10.46 3.69 -7.29
N MET A 131 -11.13 4.22 -6.28
CA MET A 131 -11.55 5.62 -6.28
C MET A 131 -10.59 6.45 -5.45
N LEU A 132 -10.23 7.61 -5.98
CA LEU A 132 -9.48 8.59 -5.23
C LEU A 132 -10.28 8.99 -3.98
N ASN A 133 -9.65 8.87 -2.82
CA ASN A 133 -10.22 9.39 -1.58
C ASN A 133 -9.68 10.79 -1.27
N CYS A 134 -8.37 11.00 -1.39
CA CYS A 134 -7.76 12.31 -1.18
C CYS A 134 -6.29 12.39 -1.64
N TRP A 135 -5.79 13.61 -1.81
CA TRP A 135 -4.36 13.95 -1.98
C TRP A 135 -3.77 14.44 -0.65
N GLY A 136 -2.51 14.13 -0.36
CA GLY A 136 -1.62 14.90 0.54
C GLY A 136 -2.19 15.51 1.84
N GLN A 137 -1.87 14.84 2.96
CA GLN A 137 -1.93 15.16 4.39
C GLN A 137 -2.96 16.10 5.08
N LYS A 138 -3.44 17.24 4.57
CA LYS A 138 -4.23 18.15 5.47
C LYS A 138 -5.75 18.02 5.42
N ASN A 139 -6.32 17.53 4.31
CA ASN A 139 -7.78 17.51 4.17
C ASN A 139 -8.43 16.13 4.33
N CYS A 140 -7.65 15.06 4.45
CA CYS A 140 -8.19 13.69 4.56
C CYS A 140 -8.74 13.36 5.96
N GLN A 141 -8.26 14.03 7.02
CA GLN A 141 -8.67 13.74 8.40
C GLN A 141 -9.92 14.50 8.85
N GLY A 142 -10.38 15.50 8.09
CA GLY A 142 -11.54 16.34 8.42
C GLY A 142 -12.85 16.02 7.70
N GLN A 143 -12.84 15.22 6.63
CA GLN A 143 -14.08 14.85 5.89
C GLN A 143 -14.76 13.57 6.41
N GLY A 144 -14.33 13.04 7.55
CA GLY A 144 -15.08 11.99 8.24
C GLY A 144 -16.30 12.58 8.94
N ARG A 145 -17.47 12.60 8.26
CA ARG A 145 -18.86 12.63 8.79
C ARG A 145 -19.87 13.45 7.96
N LYS A 146 -19.64 13.72 6.68
CA LYS A 146 -20.79 13.91 5.79
C LYS A 146 -21.13 12.55 5.23
N ASN A 147 -22.12 11.91 5.82
CA ASN A 147 -22.71 10.69 5.28
C ASN A 147 -22.98 10.95 3.80
N LEU A 148 -22.26 10.24 2.92
CA LEU A 148 -22.73 10.00 1.57
C LEU A 148 -23.98 9.12 1.71
N THR A 149 -25.08 9.73 2.13
CA THR A 149 -26.40 9.24 1.79
C THR A 149 -26.45 9.27 0.28
N VAL A 150 -26.14 8.13 -0.32
CA VAL A 150 -26.54 7.83 -1.68
C VAL A 150 -28.05 7.97 -1.66
N ASP A 151 -28.55 9.09 -2.19
CA ASP A 151 -29.97 9.31 -2.40
C ASP A 151 -30.46 8.15 -3.28
N ARG A 152 -31.04 7.14 -2.63
CA ARG A 152 -31.76 6.09 -3.33
C ARG A 152 -32.99 6.77 -3.90
N PRO A 153 -33.21 6.76 -5.23
CA PRO A 153 -34.47 7.22 -5.78
C PRO A 153 -35.59 6.43 -5.10
N ARG A 154 -36.49 7.14 -4.39
CA ARG A 154 -37.73 6.58 -3.88
C ARG A 154 -38.54 6.14 -5.09
N MET A 155 -38.50 4.84 -5.41
CA MET A 155 -39.44 4.22 -6.33
C MET A 155 -40.82 4.37 -5.70
N GLY A 156 -41.59 5.33 -6.22
CA GLY A 156 -42.95 5.58 -5.78
C GLY A 156 -43.80 4.35 -6.08
N ASN A 157 -44.40 3.77 -5.03
CA ASN A 157 -45.44 2.77 -5.19
C ASN A 157 -46.67 3.44 -5.80
N SER A 158 -46.82 3.32 -7.12
CA SER A 158 -48.06 3.60 -7.83
C SER A 158 -49.03 2.47 -7.48
N ARG A 159 -49.87 2.68 -6.45
CA ARG A 159 -51.08 1.87 -6.28
C ARG A 159 -52.12 2.43 -7.25
N ASN A 160 -52.48 1.60 -8.22
CA ASN A 160 -53.63 1.84 -9.09
C ASN A 160 -54.90 1.93 -8.25
N VAL A 161 -55.69 2.97 -8.54
CA VAL A 161 -57.10 3.10 -8.15
C VAL A 161 -57.95 2.39 -9.18
#